data_AF-A0A821P934-F1
#
_entry.id   AF-A0A821P934-F1
#
_cell.length_a   1.000
_cell.length_b   1.000
_cell.length_c   1.000
_cell.angle_alpha   90.00
_cell.angle_beta   90.00
_cell.angle_gamma   90.00
#
_symmetry.space_group_name_H-M   'P 1'
#
loop_
_entity.id
_entity.type
_entity.pdbx_description
1 polymer ?
#
loop_
_entity_poly.entity_id
_entity_poly.type
_entity_poly.pdbx_seq_one_letter_code
_entity_poly.pdbx_strand_id
1 'polypeptide(L)'
;MRLMRFSDVTENTDILLMPIGGYEQSPLVPLEIAIESLIAILPKICMYAYIAKQRCKNPADGLTSDESAAIMLYSMGWEPLDECLYCVLNRTLRSEDRTQLKMWFLYLKLLLTALSHLPAKRRTVYRGVKLNLSHEYQTGKTIVWWGFSSCSTSINVLRSDLFLGATGTRTIFTIECYSGKDIQKHSYYSVEDEILLPTATQFIVKGCLMQGHGLHIIQLEEIEPSFPLWQSVSTSGIRCRRRSLDLAESTDNFLALNDSLLGPPDEYIFLSYENEDKPLVNAIADILTDSGGNVWTDDMIGSHEETEIADAIDNSWVFICFPTPAYQNSKACRAELCLAHKSGKNIIPIMTKSNWQPSSWLLMVIASVPYFKWENVQPNDVGARMPDLVQRLKNLATGTLSRTTTRTRTTASRNSTSEPRPQIHRPDRLFDLSARERRRARPNS
;
A
#
# COMPACT_ATOMS: atom_id res chain seq x y z
N MET A 1 -21.77 -10.58 -10.29
CA MET A 1 -20.68 -9.84 -9.61
C MET A 1 -21.16 -9.05 -8.39
N ARG A 2 -21.94 -7.97 -8.55
CA ARG A 2 -22.51 -7.18 -7.42
C ARG A 2 -23.29 -8.01 -6.38
N LEU A 3 -23.99 -9.06 -6.84
CA LEU A 3 -24.77 -10.02 -6.04
C LEU A 3 -23.96 -10.76 -4.96
N MET A 4 -22.79 -11.27 -5.32
CA MET A 4 -22.15 -12.33 -4.55
C MET A 4 -21.44 -11.80 -3.28
N ARG A 5 -21.17 -10.48 -3.22
CA ARG A 5 -20.71 -9.78 -2.01
C ARG A 5 -21.71 -9.85 -0.85
N PHE A 6 -23.00 -10.00 -1.17
CA PHE A 6 -24.07 -10.09 -0.19
C PHE A 6 -24.44 -11.54 0.16
N SER A 7 -23.92 -12.54 -0.58
CA SER A 7 -24.40 -13.93 -0.51
C SER A 7 -23.39 -14.98 -0.03
N ASP A 8 -22.14 -14.62 0.28
CA ASP A 8 -21.06 -15.56 0.67
C ASP A 8 -21.12 -16.07 2.13
N VAL A 9 -22.31 -16.27 2.70
CA VAL A 9 -22.50 -16.64 4.12
C VAL A 9 -22.32 -18.14 4.41
N THR A 10 -22.26 -18.98 3.37
CA THR A 10 -22.45 -20.44 3.43
C THR A 10 -21.22 -21.25 3.79
N GLU A 11 -20.06 -20.62 3.96
CA GLU A 11 -18.79 -21.29 4.28
C GLU A 11 -18.34 -21.02 5.72
N ASN A 12 -19.20 -20.45 6.56
CA ASN A 12 -18.85 -20.23 7.97
C ASN A 12 -18.88 -21.57 8.71
N THR A 13 -17.75 -21.93 9.34
CA THR A 13 -17.64 -23.16 10.13
C THR A 13 -18.40 -23.02 11.45
N ASP A 14 -19.03 -24.10 11.91
CA ASP A 14 -19.57 -24.20 13.27
C ASP A 14 -18.44 -24.30 14.33
N ILE A 15 -17.18 -24.33 13.89
CA ILE A 15 -15.99 -24.45 14.70
C ILE A 15 -15.44 -23.05 14.98
N LEU A 16 -15.22 -22.76 16.26
CA LEU A 16 -14.54 -21.54 16.67
C LEU A 16 -13.04 -21.62 16.31
N LEU A 17 -12.63 -20.82 15.34
CA LEU A 17 -11.25 -20.74 14.87
C LEU A 17 -10.38 -19.88 15.78
N MET A 18 -9.06 -20.04 15.64
CA MET A 18 -8.09 -19.15 16.29
C MET A 18 -8.30 -17.68 15.85
N PRO A 19 -8.10 -16.69 16.75
CA PRO A 19 -8.19 -15.28 16.41
C PRO A 19 -7.31 -14.88 15.22
N ILE A 20 -7.77 -13.88 14.45
CA ILE A 20 -7.02 -13.33 13.33
C ILE A 20 -5.99 -12.32 13.86
N GLY A 21 -4.71 -12.59 13.66
CA GLY A 21 -3.61 -11.74 14.12
C GLY A 21 -2.33 -11.94 13.31
N GLY A 22 -1.28 -11.20 13.67
CA GLY A 22 0.00 -11.11 12.95
C GLY A 22 0.04 -9.96 11.94
N TYR A 23 -1.09 -9.65 11.30
CA TYR A 23 -1.18 -8.55 10.33
C TYR A 23 -0.99 -7.17 10.98
N GLU A 24 -1.29 -7.02 12.28
CA GLU A 24 -1.12 -5.76 13.02
C GLU A 24 0.35 -5.37 13.16
N GLN A 25 1.26 -6.35 13.11
CA GLN A 25 2.72 -6.16 13.17
C GLN A 25 3.30 -5.77 11.81
N SER A 26 2.54 -5.98 10.73
CA SER A 26 2.95 -5.57 9.39
C SER A 26 2.94 -4.04 9.25
N PRO A 27 3.88 -3.48 8.46
CA PRO A 27 3.92 -2.05 8.21
C PRO A 27 2.67 -1.60 7.44
N LEU A 28 2.23 -0.36 7.71
CA LEU A 28 1.23 0.29 6.87
C LEU A 28 1.91 0.79 5.59
N VAL A 29 1.53 0.22 4.44
CA VAL A 29 2.17 0.48 3.15
C VAL A 29 1.15 1.02 2.12
N PRO A 30 1.60 1.67 1.04
CA PRO A 30 0.73 2.06 -0.07
C PRO A 30 0.02 0.86 -0.70
N LEU A 31 -1.12 1.11 -1.38
CA LEU A 31 -1.95 0.05 -1.94
C LEU A 31 -1.20 -0.84 -2.93
N GLU A 32 -0.29 -0.30 -3.72
CA GLU A 32 0.49 -1.07 -4.71
C GLU A 32 1.36 -2.13 -4.03
N ILE A 33 1.99 -1.78 -2.91
CA ILE A 33 2.81 -2.71 -2.11
C ILE A 33 1.92 -3.71 -1.38
N ALA A 34 0.78 -3.24 -0.85
CA ALA A 34 -0.12 -4.07 -0.05
C ALA A 34 -0.70 -5.27 -0.82
N ILE A 35 -0.72 -5.21 -2.16
CA ILE A 35 -1.29 -6.24 -3.04
C ILE A 35 -0.24 -7.12 -3.72
N GLU A 36 1.06 -6.88 -3.56
CA GLU A 36 2.11 -7.56 -4.34
C GLU A 36 2.07 -9.09 -4.18
N SER A 37 1.99 -9.55 -2.92
CA SER A 37 1.83 -10.96 -2.57
C SER A 37 0.57 -11.61 -3.13
N LEU A 38 -0.43 -10.81 -3.50
CA LEU A 38 -1.72 -11.26 -4.02
C LEU A 38 -1.74 -11.37 -5.56
N ILE A 39 -0.73 -10.83 -6.26
CA ILE A 39 -0.70 -10.81 -7.73
C ILE A 39 -0.73 -12.24 -8.31
N ALA A 40 -0.04 -13.18 -7.66
CA ALA A 40 0.03 -14.56 -8.11
C ALA A 40 -1.34 -15.27 -8.10
N ILE A 41 -2.21 -14.95 -7.14
CA ILE A 41 -3.54 -15.56 -6.98
C ILE A 41 -4.67 -14.69 -7.54
N LEU A 42 -4.42 -13.40 -7.77
CA LEU A 42 -5.38 -12.44 -8.32
C LEU A 42 -4.73 -11.69 -9.50
N PRO A 43 -4.61 -12.31 -10.69
CA PRO A 43 -3.81 -11.75 -11.80
C PRO A 43 -4.23 -10.34 -12.26
N LYS A 44 -5.50 -9.98 -12.05
CA LYS A 44 -6.08 -8.69 -12.43
C LYS A 44 -5.95 -7.60 -11.35
N ILE A 45 -5.44 -7.93 -10.15
CA ILE A 45 -5.51 -7.03 -8.99
C ILE A 45 -4.83 -5.68 -9.22
N CYS A 46 -3.66 -5.64 -9.88
CA CYS A 46 -2.96 -4.38 -10.16
C CYS A 46 -3.80 -3.40 -10.99
N MET A 47 -4.54 -3.92 -11.98
CA MET A 47 -5.42 -3.10 -12.82
C MET A 47 -6.57 -2.50 -11.98
N TYR A 48 -7.23 -3.32 -11.14
CA TYR A 48 -8.31 -2.85 -10.28
C TYR A 48 -7.81 -1.89 -9.19
N ALA A 49 -6.64 -2.15 -8.60
CA ALA A 49 -6.01 -1.28 -7.63
C ALA A 49 -5.67 0.09 -8.22
N TYR A 50 -5.13 0.12 -9.46
CA TYR A 50 -4.90 1.36 -10.19
C TYR A 50 -6.21 2.15 -10.37
N ILE A 51 -7.28 1.50 -10.83
CA ILE A 51 -8.60 2.15 -10.99
C ILE A 51 -9.12 2.70 -9.66
N ALA A 52 -9.02 1.90 -8.58
CA ALA A 52 -9.44 2.31 -7.24
C ALA A 52 -8.68 3.56 -6.79
N LYS A 53 -7.36 3.58 -6.96
CA LYS A 53 -6.52 4.71 -6.56
C LYS A 53 -6.79 5.97 -7.39
N GLN A 54 -7.03 5.83 -8.70
CA GLN A 54 -7.41 6.97 -9.54
C GLN A 54 -8.74 7.63 -9.11
N ARG A 55 -9.69 6.84 -8.58
CA ARG A 55 -10.98 7.34 -8.09
C ARG A 55 -10.92 7.91 -6.67
N CYS A 56 -9.87 7.58 -5.91
CA CYS A 56 -9.70 7.96 -4.50
C CYS A 56 -8.68 9.09 -4.27
N LYS A 57 -8.40 9.94 -5.27
CA LYS A 57 -7.40 11.02 -5.14
C LYS A 57 -7.68 12.05 -4.03
N ASN A 58 -8.97 12.33 -3.79
CA ASN A 58 -9.43 13.27 -2.76
C ASN A 58 -10.53 12.60 -1.93
N PRO A 59 -10.17 11.64 -1.07
CA PRO A 59 -11.14 10.84 -0.35
C PRO A 59 -11.82 11.62 0.78
N ALA A 60 -13.02 11.20 1.14
CA ALA A 60 -13.76 11.76 2.28
C ALA A 60 -13.25 11.21 3.62
N ASP A 61 -13.86 11.68 4.71
CA ASP A 61 -13.77 11.07 6.05
C ASP A 61 -12.35 10.99 6.65
N GLY A 62 -11.42 11.78 6.11
CA GLY A 62 -10.04 11.90 6.61
C GLY A 62 -9.12 10.76 6.21
N LEU A 63 -9.56 9.87 5.31
CA LEU A 63 -8.73 8.77 4.81
C LEU A 63 -7.60 9.27 3.91
N THR A 64 -6.53 8.49 3.82
CA THR A 64 -5.55 8.65 2.74
C THR A 64 -6.09 8.10 1.42
N SER A 65 -5.44 8.47 0.30
CA SER A 65 -5.81 7.92 -1.01
C SER A 65 -5.68 6.39 -1.04
N ASP A 66 -4.67 5.82 -0.38
CA ASP A 66 -4.43 4.38 -0.32
C ASP A 66 -5.47 3.67 0.55
N GLU A 67 -5.81 4.24 1.72
CA GLU A 67 -6.84 3.71 2.61
C GLU A 67 -8.21 3.65 1.92
N SER A 68 -8.63 4.76 1.30
CA SER A 68 -9.90 4.82 0.57
C SER A 68 -9.88 3.90 -0.65
N ALA A 69 -8.74 3.78 -1.34
CA ALA A 69 -8.60 2.87 -2.48
C ALA A 69 -8.63 1.39 -2.06
N ALA A 70 -8.12 1.04 -0.87
CA ALA A 70 -8.22 -0.32 -0.34
C ALA A 70 -9.68 -0.73 -0.09
N ILE A 71 -10.48 0.15 0.52
CA ILE A 71 -11.94 -0.05 0.70
C ILE A 71 -12.63 -0.17 -0.66
N MET A 72 -12.29 0.72 -1.61
CA MET A 72 -12.87 0.68 -2.94
C MET A 72 -12.53 -0.62 -3.67
N LEU A 73 -11.28 -1.07 -3.61
CA LEU A 73 -10.83 -2.32 -4.21
C LEU A 73 -11.56 -3.52 -3.62
N TYR A 74 -11.77 -3.55 -2.30
CA TYR A 74 -12.58 -4.59 -1.65
C TYR A 74 -14.03 -4.62 -2.19
N SER A 75 -14.63 -3.46 -2.44
CA SER A 75 -15.99 -3.39 -2.97
C SER A 75 -16.12 -3.72 -4.47
N MET A 76 -15.03 -3.70 -5.23
CA MET A 76 -15.04 -4.03 -6.66
C MET A 76 -15.30 -5.53 -6.85
N GLY A 77 -16.14 -5.85 -7.83
CA GLY A 77 -16.40 -7.23 -8.23
C GLY A 77 -15.95 -7.47 -9.66
N TRP A 78 -15.19 -8.55 -9.89
CA TRP A 78 -14.75 -8.95 -11.22
C TRP A 78 -14.80 -10.47 -11.42
N GLU A 79 -14.63 -10.90 -12.67
CA GLU A 79 -14.57 -12.30 -13.07
C GLU A 79 -13.17 -12.72 -13.51
N PRO A 80 -12.80 -14.00 -13.30
CA PRO A 80 -13.61 -15.03 -12.64
C PRO A 80 -13.66 -14.82 -11.11
N LEU A 81 -14.72 -15.31 -10.45
CA LEU A 81 -15.03 -14.95 -9.06
C LEU A 81 -14.02 -15.52 -8.05
N ASP A 82 -13.40 -16.64 -8.37
CA ASP A 82 -12.30 -17.27 -7.64
C ASP A 82 -10.95 -16.54 -7.81
N GLU A 83 -10.89 -15.51 -8.64
CA GLU A 83 -9.78 -14.55 -8.74
C GLU A 83 -10.20 -13.13 -8.30
N CYS A 84 -11.39 -12.98 -7.71
CA CYS A 84 -11.92 -11.70 -7.23
C CYS A 84 -11.51 -11.44 -5.79
N LEU A 85 -10.91 -10.27 -5.51
CA LEU A 85 -10.27 -10.00 -4.22
C LEU A 85 -11.19 -10.28 -3.03
N TYR A 86 -12.40 -9.72 -3.02
CA TYR A 86 -13.30 -9.90 -1.89
C TYR A 86 -13.70 -11.38 -1.70
N CYS A 87 -13.90 -12.12 -2.80
CA CYS A 87 -14.27 -13.53 -2.76
C CYS A 87 -13.16 -14.36 -2.14
N VAL A 88 -11.94 -14.19 -2.65
CA VAL A 88 -10.78 -14.96 -2.21
C VAL A 88 -10.39 -14.57 -0.79
N LEU A 89 -10.38 -13.28 -0.46
CA LEU A 89 -10.11 -12.82 0.91
C LEU A 89 -11.10 -13.41 1.91
N ASN A 90 -12.41 -13.31 1.65
CA ASN A 90 -13.41 -13.84 2.57
C ASN A 90 -13.35 -15.37 2.68
N ARG A 91 -13.01 -16.07 1.60
CA ARG A 91 -12.74 -17.52 1.66
C ARG A 91 -11.52 -17.82 2.55
N THR A 92 -10.41 -17.09 2.39
CA THR A 92 -9.22 -17.26 3.21
C THR A 92 -9.48 -16.92 4.68
N LEU A 93 -10.28 -15.89 4.97
CA LEU A 93 -10.68 -15.54 6.35
C LEU A 93 -11.50 -16.64 7.04
N ARG A 94 -12.27 -17.43 6.27
CA ARG A 94 -13.04 -18.58 6.76
C ARG A 94 -12.23 -19.87 6.86
N SER A 95 -11.03 -19.92 6.26
CA SER A 95 -10.16 -21.09 6.34
C SER A 95 -9.70 -21.36 7.77
N GLU A 96 -9.72 -22.63 8.18
CA GLU A 96 -9.13 -23.09 9.44
C GLU A 96 -7.61 -22.90 9.44
N ASP A 97 -6.98 -23.04 8.27
CA ASP A 97 -5.55 -22.82 8.09
C ASP A 97 -5.23 -21.33 8.03
N ARG A 98 -4.90 -20.78 9.21
CA ARG A 98 -4.50 -19.38 9.38
C ARG A 98 -3.20 -19.01 8.68
N THR A 99 -2.37 -19.98 8.26
CA THR A 99 -1.11 -19.67 7.58
C THR A 99 -1.35 -19.04 6.21
N GLN A 100 -2.48 -19.35 5.57
CA GLN A 100 -2.89 -18.77 4.29
C GLN A 100 -3.19 -17.26 4.39
N LEU A 101 -3.48 -16.74 5.59
CA LEU A 101 -3.71 -15.30 5.78
C LEU A 101 -2.41 -14.49 5.70
N LYS A 102 -1.23 -15.10 5.85
CA LYS A 102 0.06 -14.38 5.86
C LYS A 102 0.26 -13.53 4.60
N MET A 103 -0.10 -14.05 3.43
CA MET A 103 0.00 -13.30 2.17
C MET A 103 -0.95 -12.10 2.10
N TRP A 104 -1.98 -12.05 2.95
CA TRP A 104 -2.95 -10.97 3.02
C TRP A 104 -2.60 -9.91 4.05
N PHE A 105 -1.54 -10.08 4.86
CA PHE A 105 -1.28 -9.24 6.02
C PHE A 105 -1.11 -7.75 5.68
N LEU A 106 -0.36 -7.41 4.63
CA LEU A 106 -0.19 -6.01 4.22
C LEU A 106 -1.52 -5.40 3.76
N TYR A 107 -2.29 -6.12 2.94
CA TYR A 107 -3.61 -5.66 2.50
C TYR A 107 -4.60 -5.53 3.67
N LEU A 108 -4.63 -6.51 4.58
CA LEU A 108 -5.47 -6.49 5.79
C LEU A 108 -5.08 -5.35 6.71
N LYS A 109 -3.78 -5.09 6.91
CA LYS A 109 -3.27 -3.94 7.67
C LYS A 109 -3.81 -2.64 7.09
N LEU A 110 -3.69 -2.45 5.78
CA LEU A 110 -4.18 -1.24 5.11
C LEU A 110 -5.71 -1.10 5.20
N LEU A 111 -6.46 -2.16 4.88
CA LEU A 111 -7.92 -2.15 4.89
C LEU A 111 -8.48 -1.93 6.31
N LEU A 112 -7.98 -2.63 7.32
CA LEU A 112 -8.46 -2.50 8.69
C LEU A 112 -8.06 -1.17 9.32
N THR A 113 -6.89 -0.61 8.96
CA THR A 113 -6.52 0.76 9.33
C THR A 113 -7.51 1.76 8.73
N ALA A 114 -7.82 1.64 7.43
CA ALA A 114 -8.81 2.49 6.77
C ALA A 114 -10.19 2.42 7.46
N LEU A 115 -10.68 1.21 7.76
CA LEU A 115 -11.96 1.00 8.44
C LEU A 115 -11.96 1.52 9.88
N SER A 116 -10.80 1.54 10.56
CA SER A 116 -10.66 2.06 11.92
C SER A 116 -10.89 3.58 12.00
N HIS A 117 -10.55 4.31 10.93
CA HIS A 117 -10.78 5.76 10.83
C HIS A 117 -12.26 6.10 10.62
N LEU A 118 -13.05 5.17 10.08
CA LEU A 118 -14.49 5.38 9.89
C LEU A 118 -15.26 5.17 11.21
N PRO A 119 -16.24 6.03 11.55
CA PRO A 119 -17.01 5.89 12.78
C PRO A 119 -17.87 4.62 12.73
N ALA A 120 -17.87 3.85 13.81
CA ALA A 120 -18.80 2.74 13.98
C ALA A 120 -20.25 3.25 14.07
N LYS A 121 -21.18 2.56 13.41
CA LYS A 121 -22.60 2.93 13.35
C LYS A 121 -23.45 1.81 13.94
N ARG A 122 -24.11 2.11 15.07
CA ARG A 122 -25.15 1.24 15.61
C ARG A 122 -26.46 1.42 14.84
N ARG A 123 -26.91 0.36 14.15
CA ARG A 123 -28.15 0.35 13.35
C ARG A 123 -28.53 -1.07 12.93
N THR A 124 -29.76 -1.22 12.47
CA THR A 124 -30.20 -2.43 11.76
C THR A 124 -29.71 -2.39 10.31
N VAL A 125 -29.10 -3.48 9.86
CA VAL A 125 -28.66 -3.67 8.46
C VAL A 125 -29.22 -4.98 7.92
N TYR A 126 -29.29 -5.08 6.60
CA TYR A 126 -29.89 -6.20 5.90
C TYR A 126 -28.89 -6.86 4.95
N ARG A 127 -28.96 -8.18 4.85
CA ARG A 127 -28.14 -8.98 3.95
C ARG A 127 -28.96 -10.13 3.37
N GLY A 128 -28.82 -10.38 2.07
CA GLY A 128 -29.65 -11.34 1.34
C GLY A 128 -28.85 -12.46 0.69
N VAL A 129 -29.29 -13.70 0.87
CA VAL A 129 -28.66 -14.91 0.33
C VAL A 129 -29.69 -15.75 -0.44
N LYS A 130 -29.32 -16.29 -1.61
CA LYS A 130 -30.19 -17.14 -2.45
C LYS A 130 -30.17 -18.62 -2.06
N LEU A 131 -30.19 -18.91 -0.75
CA LEU A 131 -30.18 -20.25 -0.17
C LEU A 131 -31.05 -20.29 1.10
N ASN A 132 -31.41 -21.49 1.56
CA ASN A 132 -32.04 -21.67 2.87
C ASN A 132 -30.95 -21.93 3.92
N LEU A 133 -30.82 -21.04 4.90
CA LEU A 133 -29.87 -21.17 6.01
C LEU A 133 -30.58 -21.38 7.36
N SER A 134 -31.90 -21.61 7.38
CA SER A 134 -32.67 -21.70 8.62
C SER A 134 -32.19 -22.79 9.58
N HIS A 135 -31.64 -23.89 9.06
CA HIS A 135 -31.14 -25.01 9.86
C HIS A 135 -29.83 -24.69 10.60
N GLU A 136 -28.97 -23.87 9.99
CA GLU A 136 -27.67 -23.48 10.56
C GLU A 136 -27.83 -22.42 11.66
N TYR A 137 -28.89 -21.63 11.59
CA TYR A 137 -29.16 -20.49 12.47
C TYR A 137 -30.37 -20.78 13.36
N GLN A 138 -30.14 -21.43 14.49
CA GLN A 138 -31.20 -21.73 15.46
C GLN A 138 -31.24 -20.65 16.55
N THR A 139 -32.44 -20.26 16.99
CA THR A 139 -32.60 -19.24 18.04
C THR A 139 -31.77 -19.57 19.28
N GLY A 140 -31.02 -18.58 19.78
CA GLY A 140 -30.10 -18.71 20.91
C GLY A 140 -28.71 -19.23 20.55
N LYS A 141 -28.48 -19.71 19.32
CA LYS A 141 -27.14 -20.11 18.86
C LYS A 141 -26.25 -18.88 18.67
N THR A 142 -25.01 -18.99 19.13
CA THR A 142 -23.94 -18.02 18.85
C THR A 142 -23.18 -18.44 17.61
N ILE A 143 -22.88 -17.48 16.73
CA ILE A 143 -22.19 -17.68 15.46
C ILE A 143 -21.10 -16.63 15.28
N VAL A 144 -20.08 -16.94 14.48
CA VAL A 144 -19.03 -15.98 14.10
C VAL A 144 -18.99 -15.89 12.58
N TRP A 145 -19.05 -14.67 12.06
CA TRP A 145 -18.77 -14.41 10.65
C TRP A 145 -17.32 -13.99 10.50
N TRP A 146 -16.49 -14.92 10.02
CA TRP A 146 -15.06 -14.70 9.88
C TRP A 146 -14.73 -13.76 8.70
N GLY A 147 -15.46 -13.81 7.60
CA GLY A 147 -15.29 -12.86 6.50
C GLY A 147 -15.87 -11.48 6.81
N PHE A 148 -15.43 -10.47 6.05
CA PHE A 148 -16.12 -9.18 6.03
C PHE A 148 -17.51 -9.34 5.41
N SER A 149 -18.51 -8.65 5.96
CA SER A 149 -19.90 -8.82 5.51
C SER A 149 -20.50 -7.51 5.00
N SER A 150 -20.60 -7.39 3.68
CA SER A 150 -21.34 -6.28 3.05
C SER A 150 -22.83 -6.40 3.36
N CYS A 151 -23.41 -5.32 3.87
CA CYS A 151 -24.82 -5.18 4.21
C CYS A 151 -25.37 -3.86 3.65
N SER A 152 -26.68 -3.75 3.55
CA SER A 152 -27.35 -2.49 3.17
C SER A 152 -28.25 -2.01 4.30
N THR A 153 -28.35 -0.70 4.47
CA THR A 153 -29.36 -0.11 5.38
C THR A 153 -30.77 -0.14 4.80
N SER A 154 -30.91 -0.33 3.48
CA SER A 154 -32.19 -0.29 2.78
C SER A 154 -32.64 -1.69 2.39
N ILE A 155 -33.67 -2.19 3.06
CA ILE A 155 -34.30 -3.47 2.72
C ILE A 155 -34.82 -3.51 1.28
N ASN A 156 -35.13 -2.34 0.69
CA ASN A 156 -35.62 -2.23 -0.68
C ASN A 156 -34.56 -2.63 -1.71
N VAL A 157 -33.26 -2.46 -1.39
CA VAL A 157 -32.16 -2.90 -2.25
C VAL A 157 -32.23 -4.42 -2.46
N LEU A 158 -32.64 -5.18 -1.44
CA LEU A 158 -32.77 -6.63 -1.53
C LEU A 158 -33.90 -7.11 -2.46
N ARG A 159 -34.89 -6.26 -2.78
CA ARG A 159 -36.02 -6.65 -3.64
C ARG A 159 -35.62 -6.89 -5.09
N SER A 160 -34.56 -6.25 -5.58
CA SER A 160 -34.17 -6.45 -6.97
C SER A 160 -33.64 -7.88 -7.20
N ASP A 161 -33.88 -8.43 -8.38
CA ASP A 161 -33.36 -9.75 -8.77
C ASP A 161 -31.82 -9.82 -8.73
N LEU A 162 -31.20 -8.64 -8.79
CA LEU A 162 -29.77 -8.41 -8.62
C LEU A 162 -29.27 -8.55 -7.17
N PHE A 163 -30.12 -8.85 -6.19
CA PHE A 163 -29.68 -9.19 -4.82
C PHE A 163 -30.40 -10.47 -4.36
N LEU A 164 -31.68 -10.37 -4.00
CA LEU A 164 -32.48 -11.51 -3.55
C LEU A 164 -33.50 -11.95 -4.60
N GLY A 165 -34.20 -10.98 -5.20
CA GLY A 165 -35.35 -11.22 -6.07
C GLY A 165 -36.60 -11.70 -5.33
N ALA A 166 -37.67 -11.94 -6.09
CA ALA A 166 -38.99 -12.30 -5.55
C ALA A 166 -39.27 -13.81 -5.52
N THR A 167 -38.41 -14.63 -6.12
CA THR A 167 -38.64 -16.06 -6.34
C THR A 167 -37.45 -16.92 -5.90
N GLY A 168 -37.69 -18.22 -5.72
CA GLY A 168 -36.67 -19.18 -5.28
C GLY A 168 -36.42 -19.19 -3.78
N THR A 169 -35.69 -20.21 -3.33
CA THR A 169 -35.31 -20.37 -1.92
C THR A 169 -34.27 -19.33 -1.54
N ARG A 170 -34.55 -18.55 -0.50
CA ARG A 170 -33.74 -17.39 -0.12
C ARG A 170 -33.88 -17.04 1.36
N THR A 171 -32.85 -16.40 1.89
CA THR A 171 -32.74 -15.99 3.29
C THR A 171 -32.39 -14.51 3.37
N ILE A 172 -33.13 -13.76 4.19
CA ILE A 172 -32.83 -12.38 4.57
C ILE A 172 -32.34 -12.37 6.01
N PHE A 173 -31.14 -11.84 6.22
CA PHE A 173 -30.64 -11.49 7.55
C PHE A 173 -31.08 -10.07 7.89
N THR A 174 -31.68 -9.91 9.06
CA THR A 174 -31.90 -8.62 9.73
C THR A 174 -30.94 -8.58 10.90
N ILE A 175 -29.98 -7.65 10.87
CA ILE A 175 -28.83 -7.67 11.76
C ILE A 175 -28.80 -6.36 12.56
N GLU A 176 -28.95 -6.45 13.88
CA GLU A 176 -28.69 -5.35 14.79
C GLU A 176 -27.18 -5.30 15.07
N CYS A 177 -26.48 -4.34 14.45
CA CYS A 177 -25.03 -4.19 14.59
C CYS A 177 -24.67 -2.94 15.40
N TYR A 178 -23.51 -2.96 16.04
CA TYR A 178 -22.90 -1.79 16.70
C TYR A 178 -21.55 -1.40 16.08
N SER A 179 -20.85 -2.31 15.39
CA SER A 179 -19.51 -2.07 14.84
C SER A 179 -19.48 -1.69 13.35
N GLY A 180 -20.63 -1.71 12.67
CA GLY A 180 -20.73 -1.51 11.22
C GLY A 180 -20.10 -0.20 10.72
N LYS A 181 -19.38 -0.28 9.60
CA LYS A 181 -18.67 0.84 8.97
C LYS A 181 -19.40 1.30 7.72
N ASP A 182 -19.74 2.57 7.66
CA ASP A 182 -20.35 3.18 6.47
C ASP A 182 -19.27 3.43 5.41
N ILE A 183 -19.28 2.63 4.36
CA ILE A 183 -18.29 2.69 3.28
C ILE A 183 -18.88 3.28 2.00
N GLN A 184 -20.11 3.83 2.03
CA GLN A 184 -20.81 4.29 0.83
C GLN A 184 -19.96 5.24 -0.04
N LYS A 185 -19.25 6.18 0.59
CA LYS A 185 -18.41 7.17 -0.11
C LYS A 185 -17.09 6.60 -0.65
N HIS A 186 -16.71 5.41 -0.19
CA HIS A 186 -15.45 4.75 -0.51
C HIS A 186 -15.68 3.46 -1.32
N SER A 187 -16.93 3.02 -1.48
CA SER A 187 -17.32 1.88 -2.29
C SER A 187 -17.36 2.26 -3.77
N TYR A 188 -17.08 1.28 -4.64
CA TYR A 188 -17.26 1.40 -6.08
C TYR A 188 -18.74 1.55 -6.46
N TYR A 189 -19.66 1.09 -5.59
CA TYR A 189 -21.10 1.11 -5.80
C TYR A 189 -21.79 2.07 -4.80
N SER A 190 -21.70 3.37 -5.06
CA SER A 190 -22.20 4.43 -4.15
C SER A 190 -23.72 4.40 -3.87
N VAL A 191 -24.51 3.70 -4.67
CA VAL A 191 -25.99 3.64 -4.55
C VAL A 191 -26.50 2.53 -3.61
N GLU A 192 -25.63 1.80 -2.94
CA GLU A 192 -26.02 0.64 -2.12
C GLU A 192 -26.30 0.94 -0.64
N ASP A 193 -26.03 2.16 -0.19
CA ASP A 193 -25.99 2.53 1.23
C ASP A 193 -25.23 1.46 2.05
N GLU A 194 -24.05 1.09 1.54
CA GLU A 194 -23.29 -0.09 1.96
C GLU A 194 -22.68 0.13 3.35
N ILE A 195 -23.05 -0.77 4.27
CA ILE A 195 -22.45 -0.91 5.59
C ILE A 195 -21.62 -2.19 5.58
N LEU A 196 -20.33 -2.06 5.84
CA LEU A 196 -19.43 -3.20 5.97
C LEU A 196 -19.32 -3.59 7.43
N LEU A 197 -19.69 -4.82 7.76
CA LEU A 197 -19.39 -5.41 9.06
C LEU A 197 -17.95 -5.94 9.05
N PRO A 198 -17.15 -5.68 10.11
CA PRO A 198 -15.78 -6.18 10.21
C PRO A 198 -15.68 -7.72 10.15
N THR A 199 -14.46 -8.20 9.90
CA THR A 199 -14.10 -9.63 10.05
C THR A 199 -14.27 -10.11 11.49
N ALA A 200 -14.47 -11.43 11.65
CA ALA A 200 -14.60 -12.11 12.94
C ALA A 200 -15.68 -11.50 13.87
N THR A 201 -16.80 -11.07 13.29
CA THR A 201 -17.92 -10.49 14.05
C THR A 201 -18.78 -11.60 14.64
N GLN A 202 -19.07 -11.52 15.94
CA GLN A 202 -19.88 -12.51 16.64
C GLN A 202 -21.35 -12.05 16.77
N PHE A 203 -22.28 -12.99 16.57
CA PHE A 203 -23.71 -12.73 16.67
C PHE A 203 -24.41 -13.80 17.50
N ILE A 204 -25.54 -13.41 18.09
CA ILE A 204 -26.55 -14.35 18.61
C ILE A 204 -27.77 -14.34 17.69
N VAL A 205 -28.31 -15.53 17.41
CA VAL A 205 -29.55 -15.67 16.64
C VAL A 205 -30.75 -15.35 17.55
N LYS A 206 -31.46 -14.26 17.23
CA LYS A 206 -32.64 -13.80 17.99
C LYS A 206 -33.93 -14.49 17.59
N GLY A 207 -34.03 -14.87 16.31
CA GLY A 207 -35.22 -15.53 15.81
C GLY A 207 -35.12 -15.90 14.34
N CYS A 208 -35.92 -16.89 13.95
CA CYS A 208 -36.05 -17.37 12.57
C CYS A 208 -37.52 -17.47 12.19
N LEU A 209 -37.87 -16.96 11.02
CA LEU A 209 -39.23 -16.94 10.50
C LEU A 209 -39.25 -17.42 9.04
N MET A 210 -40.12 -18.38 8.72
CA MET A 210 -40.44 -18.76 7.35
C MET A 210 -41.69 -17.99 6.91
N GLN A 211 -41.58 -17.18 5.85
CA GLN A 211 -42.68 -16.35 5.34
C GLN A 211 -43.45 -16.97 4.15
N GLY A 212 -43.16 -18.23 3.81
CA GLY A 212 -43.71 -18.92 2.65
C GLY A 212 -42.93 -18.64 1.36
N HIS A 213 -43.25 -19.37 0.29
CA HIS A 213 -42.60 -19.23 -1.03
C HIS A 213 -41.05 -19.28 -1.02
N GLY A 214 -40.49 -20.07 -0.11
CA GLY A 214 -39.04 -20.26 0.04
C GLY A 214 -38.30 -19.09 0.70
N LEU A 215 -39.00 -18.07 1.23
CA LEU A 215 -38.39 -16.95 1.95
C LEU A 215 -38.23 -17.25 3.44
N HIS A 216 -37.00 -17.15 3.91
CA HIS A 216 -36.60 -17.27 5.30
C HIS A 216 -36.07 -15.92 5.80
N ILE A 217 -36.39 -15.56 7.03
CA ILE A 217 -35.88 -14.35 7.70
C ILE A 217 -35.18 -14.81 8.97
N ILE A 218 -33.93 -14.39 9.13
CA ILE A 218 -33.10 -14.65 10.31
C ILE A 218 -32.76 -13.32 10.96
N GLN A 219 -33.02 -13.21 12.26
CA GLN A 219 -32.66 -12.04 13.06
C GLN A 219 -31.38 -12.31 13.85
N LEU A 220 -30.40 -11.44 13.70
CA LEU A 220 -29.12 -11.49 14.38
C LEU A 220 -28.94 -10.23 15.22
N GLU A 221 -28.33 -10.39 16.38
CA GLU A 221 -27.82 -9.29 17.21
C GLU A 221 -26.31 -9.48 17.34
N GLU A 222 -25.54 -8.45 16.98
CA GLU A 222 -24.09 -8.43 17.17
C GLU A 222 -23.78 -8.37 18.66
N ILE A 223 -22.92 -9.27 19.13
CA ILE A 223 -22.50 -9.35 20.53
C ILE A 223 -20.99 -9.12 20.66
N GLU A 224 -20.57 -8.69 21.83
CA GLU A 224 -19.14 -8.61 22.16
C GLU A 224 -18.63 -10.01 22.53
N PRO A 225 -17.54 -10.48 21.90
CA PRO A 225 -16.99 -11.80 22.21
C PRO A 225 -16.29 -11.81 23.57
N SER A 226 -16.30 -12.97 24.23
CA SER A 226 -15.62 -13.15 25.52
C SER A 226 -14.11 -12.88 25.48
N PHE A 227 -13.50 -12.92 24.29
CA PHE A 227 -12.12 -12.54 24.02
C PHE A 227 -12.02 -11.94 22.61
N PRO A 228 -11.03 -11.05 22.35
CA PRO A 228 -10.83 -10.48 21.01
C PRO A 228 -10.59 -11.57 19.96
N LEU A 229 -11.45 -11.62 18.95
CA LEU A 229 -11.33 -12.56 17.82
C LEU A 229 -10.41 -12.04 16.71
N TRP A 230 -9.92 -10.81 16.86
CA TRP A 230 -8.92 -10.20 16.00
C TRP A 230 -8.14 -9.10 16.75
N GLN A 231 -6.91 -8.83 16.33
CA GLN A 231 -6.04 -7.82 16.96
C GLN A 231 -6.34 -6.42 16.45
N SER A 232 -6.56 -5.42 17.30
CA SER A 232 -6.82 -4.04 16.86
C SER A 232 -5.56 -3.36 16.31
N VAL A 233 -5.68 -2.61 15.22
CA VAL A 233 -4.61 -1.73 14.74
C VAL A 233 -4.51 -0.51 15.66
N SER A 234 -3.34 -0.26 16.27
CA SER A 234 -3.11 0.94 17.07
C SER A 234 -3.15 2.20 16.19
N THR A 235 -4.16 3.05 16.39
CA THR A 235 -4.29 4.36 15.71
C THR A 235 -3.67 5.52 16.49
N SER A 236 -2.93 5.22 17.56
CA SER A 236 -2.24 6.23 18.36
C SER A 236 -1.04 6.80 17.60
N GLY A 237 -1.30 7.78 16.71
CA GLY A 237 -0.24 8.49 16.01
C GLY A 237 -0.64 9.52 14.95
N ILE A 238 -1.90 9.78 14.63
CA ILE A 238 -2.26 10.84 13.66
C ILE A 238 -3.49 11.62 14.12
N ARG A 239 -3.28 12.54 15.08
CA ARG A 239 -4.14 13.72 15.22
C ARG A 239 -3.29 14.96 15.11
N CYS A 240 -3.38 15.60 13.96
CA CYS A 240 -2.95 16.98 13.77
C CYS A 240 -3.73 17.87 14.75
N ARG A 241 -3.12 18.21 15.89
CA ARG A 241 -3.54 19.34 16.73
C ARG A 241 -2.51 20.43 16.57
N ARG A 242 -2.86 21.45 15.78
CA ARG A 242 -2.31 22.80 15.97
C ARG A 242 -2.68 23.25 17.38
N ARG A 243 -1.71 23.35 18.29
CA ARG A 243 -1.63 24.39 19.32
C ARG A 243 -0.24 24.40 19.97
N SER A 244 0.14 25.61 20.37
CA SER A 244 1.47 26.05 20.77
C SER A 244 2.07 25.26 21.93
N LEU A 245 3.41 25.21 21.90
CA LEU A 245 4.35 25.18 23.01
C LEU A 245 3.73 25.39 24.40
N ASP A 246 3.93 24.44 25.32
CA ASP A 246 5.01 24.54 26.33
C ASP A 246 5.14 23.29 27.22
N LEU A 247 6.41 22.93 27.51
CA LEU A 247 7.02 22.27 28.69
C LEU A 247 6.42 20.95 29.24
N ALA A 248 7.16 19.99 29.76
CA ALA A 248 8.56 19.53 29.76
C ALA A 248 8.54 18.19 30.54
N GLU A 249 9.65 17.45 30.47
CA GLU A 249 10.04 16.30 31.31
C GLU A 249 9.67 14.88 30.83
N SER A 250 10.74 14.19 30.44
CA SER A 250 11.10 12.77 30.67
C SER A 250 11.72 12.10 29.43
N THR A 251 12.64 12.79 28.77
CA THR A 251 13.49 12.24 27.69
C THR A 251 14.92 12.10 28.20
N ASP A 252 15.21 11.08 28.99
CA ASP A 252 16.62 10.75 29.30
C ASP A 252 16.99 9.25 29.13
N ASN A 253 16.03 8.36 28.84
CA ASN A 253 16.34 6.92 28.72
C ASN A 253 16.24 6.33 27.30
N PHE A 254 15.90 7.10 26.25
CA PHE A 254 15.74 6.57 24.89
C PHE A 254 16.83 7.03 23.89
N LEU A 255 17.69 7.98 24.27
CA LEU A 255 18.71 8.54 23.37
C LEU A 255 20.04 7.77 23.40
N ALA A 256 20.24 6.81 24.31
CA ALA A 256 21.53 6.13 24.49
C ALA A 256 21.71 4.85 23.66
N LEU A 257 20.67 4.33 22.98
CA LEU A 257 20.77 3.08 22.19
C LEU A 257 20.86 3.27 20.67
N ASN A 258 20.55 4.46 20.14
CA ASN A 258 20.48 4.70 18.69
C ASN A 258 21.76 5.27 18.05
N ASP A 259 22.82 5.53 18.82
CA ASP A 259 24.08 6.05 18.27
C ASP A 259 24.98 4.97 17.65
N SER A 260 24.61 3.69 17.76
CA SER A 260 25.46 2.54 17.38
C SER A 260 25.11 1.89 16.05
N LEU A 261 23.99 2.23 15.40
CA LEU A 261 23.51 1.56 14.18
C LEU A 261 23.75 2.41 12.93
N LEU A 262 24.24 1.77 11.86
CA LEU A 262 24.45 2.38 10.55
C LEU A 262 23.26 2.09 9.64
N GLY A 263 22.20 2.89 9.82
CA GLY A 263 20.95 2.76 9.08
C GLY A 263 19.84 2.09 9.90
N PRO A 264 18.68 1.80 9.27
CA PRO A 264 17.58 1.12 9.93
C PRO A 264 17.98 -0.30 10.34
N PRO A 265 17.65 -0.77 11.57
CA PRO A 265 18.06 -2.08 12.08
C PRO A 265 17.53 -3.27 11.26
N ASP A 266 16.37 -3.11 10.63
CA ASP A 266 15.64 -4.19 9.94
C ASP A 266 15.77 -4.15 8.40
N GLU A 267 16.58 -3.24 7.84
CA GLU A 267 16.75 -3.10 6.38
C GLU A 267 18.21 -3.36 5.96
N TYR A 268 18.39 -3.97 4.77
CA TYR A 268 19.72 -4.33 4.30
C TYR A 268 20.44 -3.19 3.57
N ILE A 269 21.76 -3.15 3.70
CA ILE A 269 22.67 -2.53 2.73
C ILE A 269 23.03 -3.64 1.74
N PHE A 270 22.42 -3.60 0.56
CA PHE A 270 22.64 -4.61 -0.47
C PHE A 270 23.89 -4.25 -1.29
N LEU A 271 24.84 -5.17 -1.39
CA LEU A 271 26.06 -5.01 -2.18
C LEU A 271 25.97 -5.87 -3.45
N SER A 272 25.84 -5.21 -4.60
CA SER A 272 25.81 -5.86 -5.92
C SER A 272 27.15 -5.71 -6.63
N TYR A 273 27.83 -6.82 -6.90
CA TYR A 273 29.18 -6.87 -7.46
C TYR A 273 29.38 -8.08 -8.37
N GLU A 274 30.45 -8.06 -9.16
CA GLU A 274 30.88 -9.21 -9.94
C GLU A 274 32.01 -9.95 -9.21
N ASN A 275 32.16 -11.26 -9.47
CA ASN A 275 33.09 -12.13 -8.73
C ASN A 275 34.53 -11.62 -8.63
N GLU A 276 35.02 -10.86 -9.62
CA GLU A 276 36.37 -10.29 -9.60
C GLU A 276 36.58 -9.23 -8.51
N ASP A 277 35.51 -8.56 -8.07
CA ASP A 277 35.55 -7.49 -7.09
C ASP A 277 35.30 -8.00 -5.65
N LYS A 278 34.98 -9.29 -5.49
CA LYS A 278 34.66 -9.94 -4.20
C LYS A 278 35.63 -9.63 -3.05
N PRO A 279 36.97 -9.66 -3.23
CA PRO A 279 37.89 -9.33 -2.12
C PRO A 279 37.74 -7.90 -1.62
N LEU A 280 37.47 -6.95 -2.52
CA LEU A 280 37.27 -5.55 -2.16
C LEU A 280 35.92 -5.36 -1.48
N VAL A 281 34.87 -5.99 -2.01
CA VAL A 281 33.51 -5.86 -1.50
C VAL A 281 33.36 -6.49 -0.11
N ASN A 282 34.00 -7.63 0.16
CA ASN A 282 34.01 -8.22 1.49
C ASN A 282 34.66 -7.31 2.52
N ALA A 283 35.78 -6.67 2.19
CA ALA A 283 36.42 -5.69 3.08
C ALA A 283 35.51 -4.48 3.38
N ILE A 284 34.68 -4.06 2.42
CA ILE A 284 33.67 -3.02 2.64
C ILE A 284 32.53 -3.54 3.51
N ALA A 285 32.04 -4.75 3.24
CA ALA A 285 30.96 -5.40 3.98
C ALA A 285 31.32 -5.57 5.46
N ASP A 286 32.55 -6.02 5.76
CA ASP A 286 33.05 -6.17 7.12
C ASP A 286 33.01 -4.83 7.86
N ILE A 287 33.54 -3.75 7.27
CA ILE A 287 33.56 -2.42 7.91
C ILE A 287 32.15 -1.83 8.08
N LEU A 288 31.25 -2.05 7.11
CA LEU A 288 29.85 -1.60 7.21
C LEU A 288 29.12 -2.36 8.33
N THR A 289 29.37 -3.66 8.47
CA THR A 289 28.81 -4.51 9.53
C THR A 289 29.34 -4.10 10.90
N ASP A 290 30.67 -3.91 11.03
CA ASP A 290 31.32 -3.43 12.25
C ASP A 290 30.86 -2.03 12.66
N SER A 291 30.42 -1.22 11.68
CA SER A 291 29.83 0.10 11.92
C SER A 291 28.36 0.05 12.33
N GLY A 292 27.78 -1.15 12.49
CA GLY A 292 26.39 -1.36 12.90
C GLY A 292 25.38 -1.41 11.75
N GLY A 293 25.83 -1.66 10.53
CA GLY A 293 24.96 -1.81 9.36
C GLY A 293 24.55 -3.28 9.13
N ASN A 294 23.31 -3.50 8.70
CA ASN A 294 22.85 -4.84 8.31
C ASN A 294 23.19 -5.07 6.83
N VAL A 295 24.25 -5.81 6.50
CA VAL A 295 24.79 -5.93 5.12
C VAL A 295 24.38 -7.25 4.48
N TRP A 296 23.97 -7.19 3.20
CA TRP A 296 23.68 -8.36 2.38
C TRP A 296 24.66 -8.46 1.21
N THR A 297 25.28 -9.63 1.04
CA THR A 297 26.13 -10.00 -0.11
C THR A 297 25.68 -11.35 -0.67
N ASP A 298 25.92 -11.57 -1.97
CA ASP A 298 25.58 -12.79 -2.72
C ASP A 298 26.25 -14.08 -2.17
N ASP A 299 27.19 -13.95 -1.24
CA ASP A 299 27.93 -15.06 -0.64
C ASP A 299 27.36 -15.57 0.70
N MET A 300 26.32 -14.93 1.24
CA MET A 300 25.89 -15.21 2.62
C MET A 300 25.13 -16.53 2.81
N ILE A 301 24.44 -17.10 1.79
CA ILE A 301 23.74 -18.39 1.95
C ILE A 301 23.62 -19.18 0.62
N GLY A 302 24.69 -19.85 0.17
CA GLY A 302 24.58 -20.89 -0.86
C GLY A 302 23.95 -20.44 -2.20
N SER A 303 23.52 -21.38 -3.05
CA SER A 303 22.89 -21.06 -4.34
C SER A 303 21.53 -20.39 -4.11
N HIS A 304 21.51 -19.06 -4.13
CA HIS A 304 20.30 -18.28 -4.02
C HIS A 304 19.43 -18.43 -5.27
N GLU A 305 18.14 -18.70 -5.09
CA GLU A 305 17.17 -18.60 -6.17
C GLU A 305 16.96 -17.12 -6.52
N GLU A 306 16.66 -16.81 -7.79
CA GLU A 306 16.47 -15.43 -8.27
C GLU A 306 15.43 -14.64 -7.43
N THR A 307 14.51 -15.33 -6.78
CA THR A 307 13.50 -14.79 -5.85
C THR A 307 14.09 -14.27 -4.56
N GLU A 308 15.08 -14.95 -3.98
CA GLU A 308 15.72 -14.52 -2.72
C GLU A 308 16.57 -13.25 -2.93
N ILE A 309 17.26 -13.17 -4.05
CA ILE A 309 18.02 -11.97 -4.45
C ILE A 309 17.05 -10.81 -4.68
N ALA A 310 15.92 -11.04 -5.34
CA ALA A 310 14.90 -10.02 -5.54
C ALA A 310 14.32 -9.52 -4.21
N ASP A 311 13.99 -10.44 -3.29
CA ASP A 311 13.50 -10.10 -1.95
C ASP A 311 14.54 -9.32 -1.14
N ALA A 312 15.82 -9.70 -1.22
CA ALA A 312 16.90 -8.98 -0.54
C ALA A 312 17.08 -7.55 -1.10
N ILE A 313 16.94 -7.36 -2.41
CA ILE A 313 16.94 -6.03 -3.04
C ILE A 313 15.72 -5.23 -2.60
N ASP A 314 14.54 -5.82 -2.61
CA ASP A 314 13.30 -5.14 -2.21
C ASP A 314 13.24 -4.83 -0.71
N ASN A 315 13.96 -5.58 0.13
CA ASN A 315 14.15 -5.26 1.56
C ASN A 315 15.43 -4.45 1.84
N SER A 316 16.15 -4.01 0.81
CA SER A 316 17.31 -3.13 0.99
C SER A 316 16.90 -1.67 1.15
N TRP A 317 17.54 -1.00 2.11
CA TRP A 317 17.49 0.44 2.35
C TRP A 317 18.33 1.20 1.31
N VAL A 318 19.52 0.64 1.05
CA VAL A 318 20.53 1.18 0.14
C VAL A 318 21.04 0.05 -0.73
N PHE A 319 21.15 0.34 -2.03
CA PHE A 319 21.73 -0.57 -3.02
C PHE A 319 23.07 -0.01 -3.47
N ILE A 320 24.17 -0.60 -3.01
CA ILE A 320 25.52 -0.23 -3.42
C ILE A 320 25.94 -1.13 -4.57
N CYS A 321 26.27 -0.55 -5.71
CA CYS A 321 26.79 -1.30 -6.84
C CYS A 321 28.25 -0.95 -7.13
N PHE A 322 28.97 -1.90 -7.72
CA PHE A 322 30.37 -1.75 -8.09
C PHE A 322 30.52 -1.86 -9.62
N PRO A 323 30.22 -0.79 -10.39
CA PRO A 323 30.31 -0.81 -11.85
C PRO A 323 31.73 -1.10 -12.36
N THR A 324 31.87 -2.19 -13.10
CA THR A 324 33.07 -2.60 -13.83
C THR A 324 32.70 -3.11 -15.24
N PRO A 325 33.66 -3.30 -16.17
CA PRO A 325 33.38 -3.96 -17.44
C PRO A 325 32.73 -5.34 -17.28
N ALA A 326 33.16 -6.11 -16.27
CA ALA A 326 32.60 -7.42 -15.98
C ALA A 326 31.14 -7.30 -15.47
N TYR A 327 30.89 -6.40 -14.52
CA TYR A 327 29.54 -6.07 -14.03
C TYR A 327 28.58 -5.65 -15.16
N GLN A 328 29.04 -4.81 -16.10
CA GLN A 328 28.21 -4.35 -17.23
C GLN A 328 27.80 -5.50 -18.17
N ASN A 329 28.63 -6.54 -18.26
CA ASN A 329 28.39 -7.71 -19.11
C ASN A 329 27.66 -8.85 -18.37
N SER A 330 27.55 -8.75 -17.04
CA SER A 330 26.88 -9.74 -16.19
C SER A 330 25.36 -9.61 -16.27
N LYS A 331 24.69 -10.73 -16.56
CA LYS A 331 23.22 -10.78 -16.63
C LYS A 331 22.60 -10.63 -15.24
N ALA A 332 23.22 -11.23 -14.22
CA ALA A 332 22.76 -11.18 -12.84
C ALA A 332 22.83 -9.73 -12.31
N CYS A 333 24.02 -9.11 -12.36
CA CYS A 333 24.20 -7.72 -11.96
C CYS A 333 23.27 -6.76 -12.71
N ARG A 334 23.03 -7.00 -14.01
CA ARG A 334 22.06 -6.23 -14.78
C ARG A 334 20.64 -6.38 -14.23
N ALA A 335 20.21 -7.60 -13.92
CA ALA A 335 18.87 -7.86 -13.38
C ALA A 335 18.70 -7.18 -12.02
N GLU A 336 19.67 -7.34 -11.13
CA GLU A 336 19.68 -6.73 -9.79
C GLU A 336 19.62 -5.21 -9.82
N LEU A 337 20.52 -4.57 -10.58
CA LEU A 337 20.54 -3.10 -10.65
C LEU A 337 19.30 -2.54 -11.37
N CYS A 338 18.76 -3.25 -12.36
CA CYS A 338 17.49 -2.85 -12.98
C CYS A 338 16.32 -2.96 -11.99
N LEU A 339 16.30 -4.01 -11.15
CA LEU A 339 15.30 -4.19 -10.11
C LEU A 339 15.42 -3.08 -9.07
N ALA A 340 16.61 -2.85 -8.52
CA ALA A 340 16.85 -1.79 -7.55
C ALA A 340 16.46 -0.39 -8.08
N HIS A 341 16.77 -0.12 -9.36
CA HIS A 341 16.36 1.12 -10.01
C HIS A 341 14.84 1.23 -10.17
N LYS A 342 14.18 0.15 -10.59
CA LYS A 342 12.72 0.09 -10.72
C LYS A 342 12.01 0.23 -9.38
N SER A 343 12.56 -0.37 -8.32
CA SER A 343 12.06 -0.29 -6.94
C SER A 343 12.41 1.03 -6.24
N GLY A 344 13.02 1.99 -6.94
CA GLY A 344 13.30 3.33 -6.41
C GLY A 344 14.32 3.36 -5.27
N LYS A 345 15.21 2.36 -5.19
CA LYS A 345 16.20 2.22 -4.12
C LYS A 345 17.21 3.37 -4.13
N ASN A 346 17.78 3.66 -2.96
CA ASN A 346 18.91 4.58 -2.85
C ASN A 346 20.15 3.92 -3.46
N ILE A 347 20.36 4.13 -4.76
CA ILE A 347 21.51 3.56 -5.48
C ILE A 347 22.76 4.38 -5.18
N ILE A 348 23.84 3.72 -4.77
CA ILE A 348 25.16 4.31 -4.57
C ILE A 348 26.18 3.55 -5.43
N PRO A 349 26.58 4.10 -6.59
CA PRO A 349 27.63 3.51 -7.40
C PRO A 349 29.01 3.80 -6.82
N ILE A 350 29.87 2.79 -6.75
CA ILE A 350 31.30 2.90 -6.40
C ILE A 350 32.13 2.48 -7.61
N MET A 351 32.74 3.46 -8.27
CA MET A 351 33.55 3.26 -9.47
C MET A 351 34.98 2.87 -9.08
N THR A 352 35.40 1.64 -9.40
CA THR A 352 36.71 1.08 -8.99
C THR A 352 37.75 1.06 -10.12
N LYS A 353 37.31 1.07 -11.39
CA LYS A 353 38.21 0.98 -12.56
C LYS A 353 38.65 2.36 -13.05
N SER A 354 39.97 2.55 -13.13
CA SER A 354 40.58 3.75 -13.73
C SER A 354 40.30 3.83 -15.23
N ASN A 355 40.04 5.03 -15.76
CA ASN A 355 39.90 5.32 -17.20
C ASN A 355 38.81 4.51 -17.93
N TRP A 356 37.86 3.93 -17.21
CA TRP A 356 36.69 3.28 -17.79
C TRP A 356 35.41 4.06 -17.46
N GLN A 357 34.43 4.01 -18.37
CA GLN A 357 33.13 4.63 -18.18
C GLN A 357 32.04 3.63 -18.57
N PRO A 358 30.91 3.61 -17.85
CA PRO A 358 29.79 2.76 -18.20
C PRO A 358 29.20 3.20 -19.54
N SER A 359 28.64 2.24 -20.27
CA SER A 359 27.98 2.48 -21.55
C SER A 359 26.66 1.72 -21.64
N SER A 360 25.86 2.03 -22.66
CA SER A 360 24.59 1.34 -22.92
C SER A 360 23.65 1.38 -21.70
N TRP A 361 23.06 0.24 -21.34
CA TRP A 361 22.08 0.09 -20.25
C TRP A 361 22.59 0.62 -18.91
N LEU A 362 23.86 0.37 -18.58
CA LEU A 362 24.41 0.74 -17.28
C LEU A 362 24.50 2.26 -17.16
N LEU A 363 24.97 2.93 -18.21
CA LEU A 363 24.96 4.39 -18.28
C LEU A 363 23.54 4.95 -18.15
N MET A 364 22.54 4.34 -18.80
CA MET A 364 21.15 4.80 -18.70
C MET A 364 20.62 4.77 -17.26
N VAL A 365 21.00 3.76 -16.48
CA VAL A 365 20.53 3.59 -15.09
C VAL A 365 21.25 4.54 -14.12
N ILE A 366 22.57 4.70 -14.25
CA ILE A 366 23.36 5.44 -13.25
C ILE A 366 23.79 6.85 -13.66
N ALA A 367 23.49 7.32 -14.88
CA ALA A 367 23.95 8.63 -15.38
C ALA A 367 23.56 9.83 -14.50
N SER A 368 22.44 9.75 -13.78
CA SER A 368 21.93 10.82 -12.91
C SER A 368 22.20 10.61 -11.41
N VAL A 369 22.91 9.52 -11.07
CA VAL A 369 23.17 9.11 -9.68
C VAL A 369 24.59 9.54 -9.28
N PRO A 370 24.76 10.30 -8.17
CA PRO A 370 26.09 10.61 -7.64
C PRO A 370 26.86 9.34 -7.26
N TYR A 371 28.14 9.26 -7.62
CA TYR A 371 28.97 8.07 -7.40
C TYR A 371 30.28 8.41 -6.69
N PHE A 372 30.87 7.41 -6.02
CA PHE A 372 32.22 7.49 -5.45
C PHE A 372 33.26 7.02 -6.48
N LYS A 373 34.42 7.70 -6.52
CA LYS A 373 35.58 7.27 -7.32
C LYS A 373 36.62 6.64 -6.41
N TRP A 374 36.70 5.32 -6.41
CA TRP A 374 37.64 4.52 -5.62
C TRP A 374 38.60 3.78 -6.54
N GLU A 375 39.28 4.54 -7.41
CA GLU A 375 40.23 4.02 -8.38
C GLU A 375 41.48 3.46 -7.69
N ASN A 376 41.87 2.24 -8.06
CA ASN A 376 43.07 1.54 -7.57
C ASN A 376 43.12 1.29 -6.05
N VAL A 377 41.96 1.22 -5.38
CA VAL A 377 41.88 0.87 -3.96
C VAL A 377 42.04 -0.63 -3.78
N GLN A 378 43.03 -1.05 -2.97
CA GLN A 378 43.18 -2.44 -2.55
C GLN A 378 42.33 -2.72 -1.31
N PRO A 379 41.95 -3.98 -1.05
CA PRO A 379 41.14 -4.35 0.13
C PRO A 379 41.70 -3.81 1.46
N ASN A 380 43.03 -3.79 1.62
CA ASN A 380 43.69 -3.29 2.83
C ASN A 380 43.59 -1.76 3.01
N ASP A 381 43.28 -1.02 1.95
CA ASP A 381 43.23 0.45 1.94
C ASP A 381 41.80 0.99 2.05
N VAL A 382 40.79 0.11 2.09
CA VAL A 382 39.35 0.47 2.12
C VAL A 382 39.03 1.36 3.31
N GLY A 383 39.63 1.10 4.47
CA GLY A 383 39.36 1.85 5.71
C GLY A 383 39.57 3.36 5.57
N ALA A 384 40.51 3.81 4.72
CA ALA A 384 40.76 5.24 4.49
C ALA A 384 39.64 5.94 3.69
N ARG A 385 38.80 5.17 2.98
CA ARG A 385 37.70 5.69 2.14
C ARG A 385 36.32 5.53 2.78
N MET A 386 36.19 4.64 3.75
CA MET A 386 34.94 4.34 4.45
C MET A 386 34.27 5.55 5.15
N PRO A 387 34.98 6.53 5.75
CA PRO A 387 34.33 7.64 6.43
C PRO A 387 33.35 8.42 5.54
N ASP A 388 33.70 8.65 4.27
CA ASP A 388 32.83 9.39 3.33
C ASP A 388 31.58 8.59 2.95
N LEU A 389 31.73 7.27 2.77
CA LEU A 389 30.61 6.37 2.48
C LEU A 389 29.68 6.23 3.69
N VAL A 390 30.24 6.00 4.88
CA VAL A 390 29.49 5.94 6.15
C VAL A 390 28.75 7.25 6.39
N GLN A 391 29.39 8.40 6.16
CA GLN A 391 28.72 9.69 6.30
C GLN A 391 27.59 9.85 5.29
N ARG A 392 27.76 9.40 4.04
CA ARG A 392 26.70 9.40 3.04
C ARG A 392 25.50 8.55 3.48
N LEU A 393 25.74 7.37 4.05
CA LEU A 393 24.71 6.51 4.61
C LEU A 393 24.01 7.18 5.79
N LYS A 394 24.75 7.77 6.75
CA LYS A 394 24.17 8.51 7.88
C LYS A 394 23.30 9.70 7.43
N ASN A 395 23.72 10.42 6.39
CA ASN A 395 22.92 11.52 5.83
C ASN A 395 21.63 11.03 5.17
N LEU A 396 21.68 9.86 4.52
CA LEU A 396 20.48 9.19 3.98
C LEU A 396 19.53 8.77 5.12
N ALA A 397 20.07 8.23 6.22
CA ALA A 397 19.27 7.76 7.36
C ALA A 397 18.59 8.92 8.10
N THR A 398 19.24 10.08 8.17
CA THR A 398 18.73 11.28 8.83
C THR A 398 17.89 12.18 7.90
N GLY A 399 17.60 11.75 6.67
CA GLY A 399 16.77 12.49 5.72
C GLY A 399 17.36 13.82 5.24
N THR A 400 18.65 14.08 5.49
CA THR A 400 19.30 15.34 5.14
C THR A 400 20.04 15.21 3.82
N LEU A 401 19.30 15.18 2.72
CA LEU A 401 19.80 15.56 1.40
C LEU A 401 19.01 16.77 0.90
N SER A 402 19.44 17.94 1.36
CA SER A 402 19.14 19.20 0.70
C SER A 402 19.45 19.06 -0.79
N ARG A 403 18.45 19.40 -1.62
CA ARG A 403 18.60 19.76 -3.03
C ARG A 403 19.72 20.80 -3.17
N THR A 404 20.95 20.32 -3.30
CA THR A 404 22.05 21.16 -3.76
C THR A 404 22.02 21.09 -5.27
N THR A 405 21.12 21.88 -5.85
CA THR A 405 21.19 22.24 -7.25
C THR A 405 22.49 23.04 -7.40
N THR A 406 23.53 22.42 -7.95
CA THR A 406 24.75 23.11 -8.37
C THR A 406 24.38 24.05 -9.52
N ARG A 407 23.87 25.25 -9.21
CA ARG A 407 24.01 26.41 -10.10
C ARG A 407 25.45 26.90 -9.95
N THR A 408 26.25 26.49 -10.93
CA THR A 408 27.35 27.25 -11.54
C THR A 408 27.65 28.61 -10.90
N ARG A 409 28.85 28.72 -10.32
CA ARG A 409 29.55 29.99 -10.14
C ARG A 409 30.99 29.86 -10.64
N THR A 410 31.21 30.25 -11.88
CA THR A 410 32.52 30.71 -12.35
C THR A 410 32.30 31.85 -13.34
N THR A 411 32.23 33.06 -12.78
CA THR A 411 33.12 34.19 -13.07
C THR A 411 32.96 34.81 -14.46
N ALA A 412 32.25 35.93 -14.53
CA ALA A 412 32.48 36.94 -15.56
C ALA A 412 32.56 38.31 -14.90
N SER A 413 33.67 38.96 -15.19
CA SER A 413 34.13 40.27 -14.74
C SER A 413 33.07 41.38 -14.87
N ARG A 414 33.01 42.25 -13.85
CA ARG A 414 32.38 43.57 -13.94
C ARG A 414 33.20 44.41 -14.91
N ASN A 415 32.59 44.87 -16.00
CA ASN A 415 32.90 46.17 -16.58
C ASN A 415 31.61 46.92 -16.85
N SER A 416 31.61 48.15 -16.34
CA SER A 416 30.61 49.19 -16.44
C SER A 416 30.42 49.68 -17.87
N THR A 417 29.17 49.89 -18.29
CA THR A 417 28.73 51.08 -19.05
C THR A 417 27.21 51.16 -19.06
N SER A 418 26.74 52.39 -18.86
CA SER A 418 25.38 52.91 -18.80
C SER A 418 24.60 52.82 -20.12
N GLU A 419 23.27 52.61 -20.05
CA GLU A 419 22.19 53.45 -20.66
C GLU A 419 20.79 52.76 -20.63
N PRO A 420 19.66 53.50 -20.80
CA PRO A 420 18.48 53.35 -19.95
C PRO A 420 17.32 52.53 -20.53
N ARG A 421 16.40 52.11 -19.64
CA ARG A 421 15.11 51.48 -19.95
C ARG A 421 14.18 52.41 -20.73
N PRO A 422 13.45 51.92 -21.75
CA PRO A 422 12.28 52.61 -22.26
C PRO A 422 11.03 52.25 -21.44
N GLN A 423 10.24 53.29 -21.16
CA GLN A 423 8.96 53.26 -20.48
C GLN A 423 7.85 52.67 -21.34
N ILE A 424 6.89 52.05 -20.66
CA ILE A 424 5.61 51.59 -21.19
C ILE A 424 4.72 52.81 -21.48
N HIS A 425 4.28 52.97 -22.72
CA HIS A 425 3.18 53.85 -23.09
C HIS A 425 2.21 53.11 -24.03
N ARG A 426 0.96 52.94 -23.58
CA ARG A 426 -0.22 52.82 -24.47
C ARG A 426 -0.62 54.23 -24.92
N PRO A 427 -1.16 54.37 -26.14
CA PRO A 427 -2.58 54.74 -26.24
C PRO A 427 -3.36 54.13 -27.43
N ASP A 428 -4.61 53.76 -27.13
CA ASP A 428 -5.87 54.10 -27.80
C ASP A 428 -5.98 54.29 -29.34
N ARG A 429 -6.98 53.53 -29.86
CA ARG A 429 -8.21 53.96 -30.58
C ARG A 429 -8.33 53.77 -32.10
N LEU A 430 -9.55 53.31 -32.41
CA LEU A 430 -10.36 53.39 -33.64
C LEU A 430 -9.91 52.57 -34.87
N PHE A 431 -10.74 51.63 -35.31
CA PHE A 431 -11.81 51.91 -36.30
C PHE A 431 -12.82 50.76 -36.36
N ASP A 432 -14.09 51.12 -36.23
CA ASP A 432 -15.30 50.36 -36.52
C ASP A 432 -15.61 50.50 -38.03
N LEU A 433 -16.00 49.43 -38.72
CA LEU A 433 -16.80 49.52 -39.96
C LEU A 433 -17.50 48.19 -40.29
N SER A 434 -18.84 48.29 -40.32
CA SER A 434 -19.85 47.49 -41.06
C SER A 434 -20.11 46.05 -40.59
N ALA A 435 -21.26 45.67 -40.00
CA ALA A 435 -22.70 45.92 -40.19
C ALA A 435 -23.40 45.05 -41.26
N ARG A 436 -24.38 44.25 -40.75
CA ARG A 436 -25.58 43.67 -41.40
C ARG A 436 -25.30 42.45 -42.29
N GLU A 437 -25.97 41.30 -42.11
CA GLU A 437 -27.41 41.03 -42.24
C GLU A 437 -27.93 40.05 -41.16
N ARG A 438 -28.96 40.39 -40.35
CA ARG A 438 -30.41 40.06 -40.50
C ARG A 438 -30.68 38.57 -40.82
N ARG A 439 -31.15 37.73 -39.88
CA ARG A 439 -32.44 37.64 -39.13
C ARG A 439 -33.35 36.53 -39.69
N ARG A 440 -33.99 35.82 -38.74
CA ARG A 440 -35.19 34.92 -38.81
C ARG A 440 -34.91 33.46 -39.23
N ALA A 441 -35.51 32.42 -38.66
CA ALA A 441 -36.45 32.22 -37.55
C ALA A 441 -36.44 30.71 -37.20
N ARG A 442 -36.78 30.33 -35.95
CA ARG A 442 -37.25 28.98 -35.58
C ARG A 442 -38.71 28.77 -36.07
N PRO A 443 -39.40 27.65 -35.76
CA PRO A 443 -39.18 26.24 -36.13
C PRO A 443 -40.45 25.64 -36.80
N ASN A 444 -40.38 24.39 -37.30
CA ASN A 444 -41.42 23.34 -37.24
C ASN A 444 -41.30 22.35 -38.41
N SER A 445 -40.98 21.10 -38.10
CA SER A 445 -41.64 19.87 -38.59
C SER A 445 -41.01 18.66 -37.91
#